data_AF-A0A557RHG2-F1
#
_entry.id   AF-A0A557RHG2-F1
#
_cell.length_a   1.000
_cell.length_b   1.000
_cell.length_c   1.000
_cell.angle_alpha   90.00
_cell.angle_beta   90.00
_cell.angle_gamma   90.00
#
_symmetry.space_group_name_H-M   'P 1'
#
loop_
_entity.id
_entity.type
_entity.pdbx_description
1 polymer ?
#
loop_
_entity_poly.entity_id
_entity_poly.type
_entity_poly.pdbx_seq_one_letter_code
_entity_poly.pdbx_strand_id
1 'polypeptide(L)'
;MEFSIFGILAVVLELFRPILLPLGVLIAADLLLLAIVIGRHRRLNVARGLRTAAAIGVVLGLAAALYFPVWTGAGLPQLQSLVDYLAIIAAGVGIGFAAACAVYPPVQLLLRKTA
;
A
#
# COMPACT_ATOMS: atom_id res chain seq x y z
N MET A 1 15.63 -30.10 -13.21
CA MET A 1 15.99 -28.67 -13.05
C MET A 1 15.68 -28.32 -11.62
N GLU A 2 16.70 -28.16 -10.77
CA GLU A 2 16.47 -27.76 -9.38
C GLU A 2 15.91 -26.33 -9.38
N PHE A 3 14.64 -26.18 -9.02
CA PHE A 3 14.02 -24.87 -8.85
C PHE A 3 14.71 -24.17 -7.67
N SER A 4 15.76 -23.41 -7.96
CA SER A 4 16.43 -22.57 -6.97
C SER A 4 15.51 -21.42 -6.57
N ILE A 5 15.40 -21.16 -5.27
CA ILE A 5 14.64 -20.04 -4.70
C ILE A 5 15.05 -18.71 -5.36
N PHE A 6 16.33 -18.56 -5.71
CA PHE A 6 16.83 -17.38 -6.42
C PHE A 6 16.27 -17.23 -7.84
N GLY A 7 16.01 -18.35 -8.54
CA GLY A 7 15.36 -18.32 -9.85
C GLY A 7 13.91 -17.86 -9.76
N ILE A 8 13.17 -18.32 -8.75
CA ILE A 8 11.79 -17.89 -8.49
C ILE A 8 11.76 -16.39 -8.17
N LEU A 9 12.64 -15.92 -7.28
CA LEU A 9 12.73 -14.49 -6.93
C LEU A 9 13.11 -13.62 -8.13
N ALA A 10 14.01 -14.09 -9.00
CA ALA A 10 14.40 -13.36 -10.20
C ALA A 10 13.21 -13.19 -11.16
N VAL A 11 12.42 -14.23 -11.38
CA VAL A 11 11.22 -14.16 -12.23
C VAL A 11 10.17 -13.21 -11.64
N VAL A 12 9.95 -13.27 -10.33
CA VAL A 12 9.03 -12.36 -9.64
C VAL A 12 9.52 -10.90 -9.74
N LEU A 13 10.81 -10.65 -9.52
CA LEU A 13 11.39 -9.31 -9.66
C LEU A 13 11.34 -8.80 -11.09
N GLU A 14 11.51 -9.67 -12.09
CA GLU A 14 11.40 -9.29 -13.49
C GLU A 14 9.95 -8.88 -13.85
N LEU A 15 8.95 -9.59 -13.31
CA LEU A 15 7.53 -9.20 -13.44
C LEU A 15 7.28 -7.81 -12.83
N PHE A 16 7.87 -7.53 -11.66
CA PHE A 16 7.70 -6.25 -10.96
C PHE A 16 8.66 -5.15 -11.43
N ARG A 17 9.65 -5.46 -12.26
CA ARG A 17 10.67 -4.52 -12.77
C ARG A 17 10.12 -3.15 -13.20
N PRO A 18 9.03 -3.04 -13.99
CA PRO A 18 8.53 -1.74 -14.41
C PRO A 18 8.02 -0.87 -13.25
N ILE A 19 7.58 -1.47 -12.15
CA ILE A 19 7.07 -0.73 -10.98
C ILE A 19 8.12 -0.52 -9.89
N LEU A 20 9.26 -1.21 -9.93
CA LEU A 20 10.30 -1.10 -8.90
C LEU A 20 10.86 0.32 -8.76
N LEU A 21 11.13 1.01 -9.87
CA LEU A 21 11.64 2.38 -9.84
C LEU A 21 10.60 3.37 -9.29
N PRO A 22 9.36 3.43 -9.80
CA PRO A 22 8.30 4.23 -9.20
C PRO A 22 8.09 3.97 -7.71
N LEU A 23 8.10 2.70 -7.30
CA LEU A 23 7.96 2.29 -5.91
C LEU A 23 9.13 2.79 -5.06
N GLY A 24 10.36 2.68 -5.56
CA GLY A 24 11.56 3.19 -4.90
C GLY A 24 11.51 4.71 -4.68
N VAL A 25 11.05 5.47 -5.68
CA VAL A 25 10.86 6.93 -5.57
C VAL A 25 9.79 7.26 -4.53
N LEU A 26 8.66 6.53 -4.53
CA LEU A 26 7.60 6.70 -3.55
C LEU A 26 8.12 6.47 -2.12
N ILE A 27 8.83 5.37 -1.90
CA ILE A 27 9.42 5.04 -0.59
C ILE A 27 10.42 6.12 -0.16
N ALA A 28 11.29 6.57 -1.07
CA ALA A 28 12.26 7.62 -0.76
C ALA A 28 11.57 8.94 -0.38
N ALA A 29 10.53 9.35 -1.11
CA ALA A 29 9.74 10.53 -0.79
C ALA A 29 9.04 10.39 0.58
N ASP A 30 8.49 9.22 0.87
CA ASP A 30 7.81 8.92 2.13
C ASP A 30 8.77 9.03 3.34
N LEU A 31 9.97 8.46 3.21
CA LEU A 31 11.03 8.56 4.21
C LEU A 31 11.51 9.99 4.41
N LEU A 32 11.65 10.78 3.34
CA LEU A 32 12.02 12.20 3.42
C LEU A 32 10.95 13.00 4.15
N LEU A 33 9.66 12.80 3.82
CA LEU A 33 8.56 13.45 4.52
C LEU A 33 8.56 13.08 6.01
N LEU A 34 8.75 11.80 6.33
CA LEU A 34 8.81 11.34 7.71
C LEU A 34 9.98 11.98 8.47
N ALA A 35 11.16 12.09 7.85
CA ALA A 35 12.31 12.76 8.43
C ALA A 35 12.02 14.26 8.70
N ILE A 36 11.34 14.94 7.77
CA ILE A 36 10.90 16.33 7.95
C ILE A 36 9.90 16.45 9.11
N VAL A 37 8.93 15.54 9.23
CA VAL A 37 7.98 15.53 10.37
C VAL A 37 8.75 15.44 11.69
N ILE A 38 9.65 14.46 11.81
CA ILE A 38 10.43 14.22 13.03
C ILE A 38 11.29 15.45 13.37
N GLY A 39 11.98 16.01 12.38
CA GLY A 39 12.82 17.20 12.56
C GLY A 39 12.04 18.46 12.93
N ARG A 40 10.88 18.69 12.31
CA ARG A 40 10.08 19.91 12.46
C ARG A 40 9.20 19.91 13.71
N HIS A 41 8.51 18.80 13.99
CA HIS A 41 7.49 18.78 15.04
C HIS A 41 8.01 18.26 16.39
N ARG A 42 9.09 17.46 16.41
CA ARG A 42 9.71 16.79 17.58
C ARG A 42 8.75 15.99 18.48
N ARG A 43 7.45 16.00 18.20
CA ARG A 43 6.38 15.21 18.83
C ARG A 43 5.42 14.77 17.75
N LEU A 44 5.24 13.46 17.62
CA LEU A 44 4.30 12.85 16.70
C LEU A 44 2.96 12.64 17.40
N ASN A 45 1.84 12.97 16.74
CA ASN A 45 0.53 12.58 17.23
C ASN A 45 0.20 11.19 16.65
N VAL A 46 0.83 10.15 17.22
CA VAL A 46 0.76 8.78 16.70
C VAL A 46 -0.69 8.28 16.68
N ALA A 47 -1.46 8.51 17.75
CA ALA A 47 -2.83 8.03 17.86
C ALA A 47 -3.76 8.62 16.79
N ARG A 48 -3.75 9.96 16.61
CA ARG A 48 -4.59 10.59 15.57
C ARG A 48 -4.09 10.26 14.17
N GLY A 49 -2.78 10.36 13.93
CA GLY A 49 -2.21 10.13 12.61
C GLY A 49 -2.40 8.70 12.12
N LEU A 50 -2.21 7.71 13.00
CA LEU A 50 -2.45 6.31 12.67
C LEU A 50 -3.93 6.07 12.37
N ARG A 51 -4.85 6.66 13.16
CA ARG A 51 -6.29 6.50 12.93
C ARG A 51 -6.73 7.10 11.59
N THR A 52 -6.24 8.30 11.25
CA THR A 52 -6.56 8.95 9.97
C THR A 52 -5.93 8.23 8.78
N ALA A 53 -4.67 7.80 8.89
CA ALA A 53 -4.00 7.05 7.83
C ALA A 53 -4.64 5.68 7.61
N ALA A 54 -5.00 4.98 8.70
CA ALA A 54 -5.73 3.72 8.63
C ALA A 54 -7.12 3.90 8.01
N ALA A 55 -7.85 4.96 8.35
CA ALA A 55 -9.16 5.25 7.74
C ALA A 55 -9.04 5.48 6.22
N ILE A 56 -8.06 6.26 5.78
CA ILE A 56 -7.77 6.48 4.35
C ILE A 56 -7.38 5.16 3.68
N GLY A 57 -6.51 4.38 4.30
CA GLY A 57 -6.08 3.07 3.80
C GLY A 57 -7.24 2.08 3.66
N VAL A 58 -8.17 2.03 4.63
CA VAL A 58 -9.36 1.17 4.55
C VAL A 58 -10.26 1.60 3.39
N VAL A 59 -10.50 2.90 3.21
CA VAL A 59 -11.32 3.40 2.10
C VAL A 59 -10.68 3.05 0.76
N LEU A 60 -9.37 3.26 0.61
CA LEU A 60 -8.63 2.94 -0.61
C LEU A 60 -8.53 1.44 -0.85
N GLY A 61 -8.36 0.63 0.20
CA GLY A 61 -8.33 -0.83 0.11
C GLY A 61 -9.67 -1.41 -0.33
N LEU A 62 -10.78 -0.89 0.19
CA LEU A 62 -12.13 -1.26 -0.26
C LEU A 62 -12.37 -0.83 -1.71
N ALA A 63 -12.00 0.41 -2.07
CA ALA A 63 -12.10 0.88 -3.45
C ALA A 63 -11.28 0.00 -4.40
N ALA A 64 -10.07 -0.36 -4.01
CA ALA A 64 -9.20 -1.24 -4.77
C ALA A 64 -9.79 -2.64 -4.93
N ALA A 65 -10.30 -3.26 -3.85
CA ALA A 65 -10.93 -4.57 -3.90
C ALA A 65 -12.14 -4.59 -4.85
N LEU A 66 -12.94 -3.52 -4.87
CA LEU A 66 -14.10 -3.41 -5.76
C LEU A 66 -13.70 -3.13 -7.21
N TYR A 67 -12.62 -2.38 -7.44
CA TYR A 67 -12.17 -2.01 -8.78
C TYR A 67 -11.31 -3.09 -9.45
N PHE A 68 -10.66 -3.95 -8.66
CA PHE A 68 -9.76 -4.98 -9.18
C PHE A 68 -10.44 -5.92 -10.19
N PRO A 69 -11.64 -6.49 -9.94
CA PRO A 69 -12.34 -7.35 -10.89
C PRO A 69 -12.72 -6.62 -12.18
N VAL A 70 -13.10 -5.34 -12.05
CA VAL A 70 -13.44 -4.49 -13.19
C VAL A 70 -12.21 -4.29 -14.09
N TRP A 71 -11.04 -4.08 -13.49
CA TRP A 71 -9.79 -3.87 -14.22
C TRP A 71 -9.27 -5.14 -14.88
N THR A 72 -9.50 -6.32 -14.29
CA THR A 72 -9.12 -7.61 -14.88
C THR A 72 -10.11 -8.11 -15.94
N GLY A 73 -11.25 -7.42 -16.13
CA GLY A 73 -12.31 -7.84 -17.06
C GLY A 73 -13.08 -9.09 -16.59
N ALA A 74 -12.88 -9.52 -15.35
CA ALA A 74 -13.60 -10.63 -14.75
C ALA A 74 -14.94 -10.14 -14.19
N GLY A 75 -16.04 -10.73 -14.66
CA GLY A 75 -17.35 -10.51 -14.06
C GLY A 75 -17.51 -11.28 -12.75
N LEU A 76 -18.44 -10.82 -11.91
CA LEU A 76 -18.87 -11.53 -10.69
C LEU A 76 -19.20 -13.03 -10.91
N PRO A 77 -19.77 -13.49 -12.05
CA PRO A 77 -20.02 -14.92 -12.25
C PRO A 77 -18.76 -15.77 -12.54
N GLN A 78 -17.61 -15.15 -12.87
CA GLN A 78 -16.33 -15.86 -13.03
C GLN A 78 -15.58 -16.08 -11.71
N LEU A 79 -16.00 -15.44 -10.61
CA LEU A 79 -15.49 -15.70 -9.26
C LEU A 79 -16.09 -16.99 -8.69
N GLN A 80 -15.61 -18.13 -9.19
CA GLN A 80 -16.11 -19.45 -8.80
C GLN A 80 -15.22 -20.15 -7.78
N SER A 81 -13.95 -19.74 -7.64
CA SER A 81 -13.03 -20.37 -6.69
C SER A 81 -12.83 -19.53 -5.42
N LEU A 82 -12.60 -20.21 -4.30
CA LEU A 82 -12.18 -19.57 -3.04
C LEU A 82 -10.89 -18.75 -3.22
N VAL A 83 -10.02 -19.20 -4.14
CA VAL A 83 -8.75 -18.53 -4.46
C VAL A 83 -8.99 -17.15 -5.07
N ASP A 84 -10.02 -16.98 -5.90
CA ASP A 84 -10.35 -15.69 -6.53
C ASP A 84 -10.78 -14.66 -5.48
N TYR A 85 -11.62 -15.07 -4.53
CA TYR A 85 -12.04 -14.22 -3.42
C TYR A 85 -10.86 -13.85 -2.51
N LEU A 86 -10.00 -14.83 -2.18
CA LEU A 86 -8.79 -14.57 -1.40
C LEU A 86 -7.83 -13.64 -2.13
N ALA A 87 -7.68 -13.76 -3.44
CA ALA A 87 -6.84 -12.88 -4.24
C ALA A 87 -7.33 -11.43 -4.22
N ILE A 88 -8.64 -11.20 -4.36
CA ILE A 88 -9.23 -9.85 -4.28
C ILE A 88 -9.05 -9.26 -2.89
N ILE A 89 -9.34 -10.04 -1.84
CA ILE A 89 -9.19 -9.58 -0.46
C ILE A 89 -7.72 -9.24 -0.18
N ALA A 90 -6.79 -10.12 -0.58
CA ALA A 90 -5.35 -9.88 -0.42
C ALA A 90 -4.88 -8.64 -1.18
N ALA A 91 -5.37 -8.43 -2.41
CA ALA A 91 -5.06 -7.25 -3.21
C ALA A 91 -5.58 -5.97 -2.53
N GLY A 92 -6.83 -5.97 -2.07
CA GLY A 92 -7.45 -4.84 -1.37
C GLY A 92 -6.75 -4.51 -0.05
N VAL A 93 -6.45 -5.52 0.77
CA VAL A 93 -5.72 -5.34 2.03
C VAL A 93 -4.30 -4.82 1.76
N GLY A 94 -3.60 -5.39 0.77
CA GLY A 94 -2.25 -4.97 0.39
C GLY A 94 -2.21 -3.52 -0.07
N ILE A 95 -3.14 -3.11 -0.94
CA ILE A 95 -3.24 -1.74 -1.44
C ILE A 95 -3.65 -0.79 -0.32
N GLY A 96 -4.63 -1.16 0.51
CA GLY A 96 -5.06 -0.34 1.63
C GLY A 96 -3.95 -0.10 2.67
N PHE A 97 -3.17 -1.13 2.97
CA PHE A 97 -2.00 -1.02 3.84
C PHE A 97 -0.91 -0.13 3.21
N ALA A 98 -0.56 -0.37 1.95
CA ALA A 98 0.44 0.44 1.24
C ALA A 98 0.03 1.92 1.19
N ALA A 99 -1.25 2.20 0.93
CA ALA A 99 -1.79 3.55 0.92
C ALA A 99 -1.78 4.19 2.32
N ALA A 100 -2.13 3.44 3.37
CA ALA A 100 -2.02 3.93 4.75
C ALA A 100 -0.59 4.33 5.10
N CYS A 101 0.41 3.52 4.71
CA CYS A 101 1.82 3.84 4.89
C CYS A 101 2.22 5.11 4.14
N ALA A 102 1.94 5.18 2.84
CA ALA A 102 2.32 6.32 1.99
C ALA A 102 1.64 7.65 2.40
N VAL A 103 0.46 7.58 2.99
CA VAL A 103 -0.28 8.77 3.43
C VAL A 103 0.05 9.15 4.88
N TYR A 104 0.72 8.29 5.63
CA TYR A 104 1.01 8.54 7.05
C TYR A 104 1.92 9.76 7.28
N PRO A 105 3.08 9.92 6.60
CA PRO A 105 3.91 11.11 6.77
C PRO A 105 3.24 12.44 6.39
N PRO A 106 2.53 12.58 5.24
CA PRO A 106 1.85 13.83 4.93
C PRO A 106 0.70 14.12 5.90
N VAL A 107 -0.03 13.10 6.37
CA VAL A 107 -1.04 13.28 7.42
C VAL A 107 -0.42 13.79 8.72
N GLN A 108 0.74 13.27 9.13
CA GLN A 108 1.45 13.77 10.31
C GLN A 108 1.92 15.22 10.14
N LEU A 109 2.28 15.66 8.93
CA LEU A 109 2.60 17.08 8.65
C LEU A 109 1.36 17.99 8.76
N LEU A 110 0.19 17.50 8.35
CA LEU A 110 -1.05 18.27 8.34
C LEU A 110 -1.72 18.33 9.72
N LEU A 111 -1.49 17.33 10.58
CA LEU A 111 -2.00 17.32 11.94
C LEU A 111 -1.35 18.45 12.75
N ARG A 112 -2.11 19.52 12.99
CA ARG A 112 -1.68 20.61 13.88
C ARG A 112 -1.30 20.06 15.25
N LYS A 113 -0.20 20.59 15.78
CA LYS A 113 0.20 20.44 17.18
C LYS A 113 -1.02 20.80 18.04
N THR A 114 -1.63 19.82 18.70
CA THR A 114 -2.49 20.13 19.85
C THR A 114 -1.53 20.68 20.90
N ALA A 115 -1.67 21.99 21.16
CA ALA A 115 -0.96 22.70 22.20
C ALA A 115 -1.19 22.07 23.57
#